data_AF-A0A7V5TN05-F1
#
_entry.id   AF-A0A7V5TN05-F1
#
_cell.length_a   1.000
_cell.length_b   1.000
_cell.length_c   1.000
_cell.angle_alpha   90.00
_cell.angle_beta   90.00
_cell.angle_gamma   90.00
#
_symmetry.space_group_name_H-M   'P 1'
#
loop_
_entity.id
_entity.type
_entity.pdbx_description
1 polymer ?
#
loop_
_entity_poly.entity_id
_entity_poly.type
_entity_poly.pdbx_seq_one_letter_code
_entity_poly.pdbx_strand_id
1 'polypeptide(L)'
;MAWRKVVGAALLILLVSSLPYLIAWAATPEQAHFTGILLNPLDGHSYLAKMRQGADGHLRFRLAFTPEEQRGAYLFVAHLLLGHVSRWLGLPLIVTYHVARLLAGLFLLLVAYSFTRFVGGASAPFTAWLLLTVASGLGWLVALTGYLTSDLLVPEAFVFPAILDTFHFPLAIALMLVTLMTLARPGGPDRRGLLQAAGAALFLGVLQPFGVIPVYGTLALWLAFRWGRDRRLDRGAAWKVTVTGLLAVLYPLYGLAAIRADPVLAGWSAQNQTPSPPPWDWLL
;
A
#
# COMPACT_ATOMS: atom_id res chain seq x y z
N MET A 1 -3.62 -28.66 -5.29
CA MET A 1 -4.14 -28.75 -3.90
C MET A 1 -3.73 -27.54 -3.04
N ALA A 2 -2.45 -27.12 -3.05
CA ALA A 2 -1.97 -25.99 -2.23
C ALA A 2 -2.65 -24.63 -2.50
N TRP A 3 -2.81 -24.22 -3.77
CA TRP A 3 -3.44 -22.94 -4.10
C TRP A 3 -4.92 -22.86 -3.72
N ARG A 4 -5.67 -23.98 -3.78
CA ARG A 4 -7.06 -24.02 -3.29
C ARG A 4 -7.13 -23.72 -1.80
N LYS A 5 -6.22 -24.31 -1.01
CA LYS A 5 -6.10 -24.04 0.43
C LYS A 5 -5.76 -22.56 0.70
N VAL A 6 -4.83 -21.99 -0.06
CA VAL A 6 -4.43 -20.58 0.05
C VAL A 6 -5.59 -19.66 -0.29
N VAL A 7 -6.32 -19.91 -1.38
CA VAL A 7 -7.49 -19.10 -1.76
C VAL A 7 -8.58 -19.18 -0.67
N GLY A 8 -8.88 -20.38 -0.16
CA GLY A 8 -9.85 -20.54 0.92
C GLY A 8 -9.45 -19.78 2.19
N ALA A 9 -8.18 -19.88 2.60
CA ALA A 9 -7.66 -19.13 3.75
C ALA A 9 -7.63 -17.62 3.50
N ALA A 10 -7.30 -17.17 2.28
CA ALA A 10 -7.30 -15.76 1.92
C ALA A 10 -8.71 -15.16 1.98
N LEU A 11 -9.71 -15.88 1.47
CA LEU A 11 -11.11 -15.46 1.57
C LEU A 11 -11.58 -15.39 3.03
N LEU A 12 -11.15 -16.33 3.89
CA LEU A 12 -11.42 -16.26 5.32
C LEU A 12 -10.77 -15.04 5.98
N ILE A 13 -9.50 -14.74 5.67
CA ILE A 13 -8.81 -13.54 6.17
C ILE A 13 -9.56 -12.27 5.76
N LEU A 14 -10.00 -12.18 4.50
CA LEU A 14 -10.78 -11.05 4.00
C LEU A 14 -12.13 -10.91 4.72
N LEU A 15 -12.81 -12.03 4.97
CA LEU A 15 -14.05 -12.05 5.76
C LEU A 15 -13.79 -11.52 7.17
N VAL A 16 -12.76 -12.04 7.85
CA VAL A 16 -12.36 -11.61 9.19
C VAL A 16 -12.00 -10.12 9.20
N SER A 17 -11.28 -9.62 8.19
CA SER A 17 -10.94 -8.19 8.04
C SER A 17 -12.16 -7.28 7.78
N SER A 18 -13.33 -7.86 7.51
CA SER A 18 -14.59 -7.12 7.32
C SER A 18 -15.47 -7.16 8.56
N LEU A 19 -15.25 -8.11 9.48
CA LEU A 19 -16.06 -8.24 10.69
C LEU A 19 -16.08 -6.96 11.55
N PRO A 20 -14.95 -6.26 11.82
CA PRO A 20 -15.01 -5.03 12.61
C PRO A 20 -15.90 -3.94 12.01
N TYR A 21 -15.92 -3.82 10.67
CA TYR A 21 -16.77 -2.88 9.96
C TYR A 21 -18.26 -3.26 10.04
N LEU A 22 -18.56 -4.55 9.90
CA LEU A 22 -19.93 -5.06 10.03
C LEU A 22 -20.46 -4.93 11.45
N ILE A 23 -19.62 -5.18 12.45
CA ILE A 23 -19.94 -4.99 13.87
C ILE A 23 -20.21 -3.51 14.15
N ALA A 24 -19.34 -2.60 13.68
CA ALA A 24 -19.54 -1.16 13.85
C ALA A 24 -20.84 -0.68 13.19
N TRP A 25 -21.14 -1.17 11.99
CA TRP A 25 -22.40 -0.89 11.30
C TRP A 25 -23.62 -1.40 12.10
N ALA A 26 -23.59 -2.64 12.59
CA ALA A 26 -24.68 -3.23 13.35
C ALA A 26 -24.86 -2.59 14.75
N ALA A 27 -23.78 -2.11 15.35
CA ALA A 27 -23.78 -1.46 16.66
C ALA A 27 -23.99 0.07 16.58
N THR A 28 -24.27 0.61 15.40
CA THR A 28 -24.49 2.05 15.23
C THR A 28 -25.75 2.49 15.99
N PRO A 29 -25.67 3.47 16.91
CA PRO A 29 -26.84 4.00 17.60
C PRO A 29 -27.88 4.58 16.62
N GLU A 30 -29.16 4.51 16.97
CA GLU A 30 -30.26 4.97 16.08
C GLU A 30 -30.14 6.44 15.65
N GLN A 31 -29.48 7.28 16.45
CA GLN A 31 -29.26 8.70 16.17
C GLN A 31 -27.97 8.99 15.38
N ALA A 32 -27.24 7.97 14.98
CA ALA A 32 -25.96 8.09 14.30
C ALA A 32 -25.94 7.28 12.99
N HIS A 33 -24.97 7.61 12.12
CA HIS A 33 -24.70 6.85 10.91
C HIS A 33 -23.23 6.47 10.88
N PHE A 34 -22.96 5.17 10.81
CA PHE A 34 -21.61 4.70 10.54
C PHE A 34 -21.23 5.02 9.11
N THR A 35 -20.12 5.74 8.97
CA THR A 35 -19.62 6.25 7.70
C THR A 35 -18.98 5.17 6.82
N GLY A 36 -18.78 3.96 7.37
CA GLY A 36 -18.05 2.85 6.74
C GLY A 36 -16.54 2.90 6.94
N ILE A 37 -16.02 3.94 7.60
CA ILE A 37 -14.59 4.05 7.94
C ILE A 37 -14.41 3.80 9.43
N LEU A 38 -13.59 2.81 9.78
CA LEU A 38 -13.34 2.41 11.16
C LEU A 38 -11.92 2.75 11.61
N LEU A 39 -10.93 2.33 10.83
CA LEU A 39 -9.53 2.66 11.07
C LEU A 39 -9.16 3.97 10.37
N ASN A 40 -8.23 4.69 10.99
CA ASN A 40 -7.68 5.96 10.51
C ASN A 40 -8.75 6.89 9.88
N PRO A 41 -9.78 7.30 10.65
CA PRO A 41 -10.94 8.01 10.10
C PRO A 41 -10.59 9.35 9.46
N LEU A 42 -9.52 10.01 9.93
CA LEU A 42 -9.04 11.27 9.35
C LEU A 42 -8.65 11.08 7.88
N ASP A 43 -7.80 10.09 7.60
CA ASP A 43 -7.38 9.79 6.24
C ASP A 43 -8.50 9.12 5.44
N GLY A 44 -9.24 8.18 6.05
CA GLY A 44 -10.34 7.49 5.39
C GLY A 44 -11.42 8.43 4.86
N HIS A 45 -11.80 9.45 5.63
CA HIS A 45 -12.72 10.50 5.14
C HIS A 45 -12.09 11.39 4.08
N SER A 46 -10.80 11.67 4.19
CA SER A 46 -10.06 12.36 3.13
C SER A 46 -10.01 11.55 1.82
N TYR A 47 -9.91 10.22 1.89
CA TYR A 47 -9.97 9.33 0.73
C TYR A 47 -11.35 9.33 0.06
N LEU A 48 -12.43 9.28 0.85
CA LEU A 48 -13.79 9.39 0.31
C LEU A 48 -14.03 10.76 -0.33
N ALA A 49 -13.50 11.85 0.23
CA ALA A 49 -13.57 13.18 -0.38
C ALA A 49 -12.84 13.24 -1.73
N LYS A 50 -11.66 12.62 -1.84
CA LYS A 50 -10.93 12.48 -3.12
C LYS A 50 -11.71 11.63 -4.12
N MET A 51 -12.30 10.51 -3.69
CA MET A 51 -13.18 9.69 -4.53
C MET A 51 -14.40 10.49 -4.99
N ARG A 52 -14.97 11.35 -4.14
CA ARG A 52 -16.10 12.21 -4.52
C ARG A 52 -15.74 13.15 -5.67
N GLN A 53 -14.58 13.81 -5.60
CA GLN A 53 -14.08 14.64 -6.71
C GLN A 53 -13.95 13.84 -8.01
N GLY A 54 -13.49 12.59 -7.93
CA GLY A 54 -13.43 11.67 -9.06
C GLY A 54 -14.80 11.36 -9.64
N ALA A 55 -15.78 11.06 -8.79
CA ALA A 55 -17.16 10.79 -9.20
C ALA A 55 -17.81 12.03 -9.86
N ASP A 56 -17.46 13.23 -9.40
CA ASP A 56 -17.89 14.50 -10.00
C ASP A 56 -17.20 14.76 -11.37
N GLY A 57 -16.20 13.95 -11.74
CA GLY A 57 -15.54 13.96 -13.06
C GLY A 57 -14.14 14.56 -13.07
N HIS A 58 -13.58 14.91 -11.91
CA HIS A 58 -12.27 15.54 -11.84
C HIS A 58 -11.13 14.50 -11.94
N LEU A 59 -10.04 14.87 -12.62
CA LEU A 59 -8.78 14.13 -12.67
C LEU A 59 -7.64 14.86 -11.93
N ARG A 60 -7.84 16.13 -11.61
CA ARG A 60 -6.93 16.95 -10.82
C ARG A 60 -7.52 17.11 -9.43
N PHE A 61 -6.77 16.68 -8.43
CA PHE A 61 -7.08 16.88 -7.02
C PHE A 61 -7.06 18.36 -6.66
N ARG A 62 -8.02 18.77 -5.84
CA ARG A 62 -8.11 20.08 -5.19
C ARG A 62 -8.43 19.90 -3.71
N LEU A 63 -8.02 20.84 -2.88
CA LEU A 63 -8.44 20.91 -1.48
C LEU A 63 -9.92 21.33 -1.44
N ALA A 64 -10.76 20.51 -0.81
CA ALA A 64 -12.21 20.68 -0.80
C ALA A 64 -12.70 21.75 0.19
N PHE A 65 -11.93 22.06 1.23
CA PHE A 65 -12.37 22.87 2.37
C PHE A 65 -11.62 24.19 2.47
N THR A 66 -11.44 24.87 1.34
CA THR A 66 -10.67 26.11 1.26
C THR A 66 -11.27 27.00 0.15
N PRO A 67 -11.50 28.30 0.38
CA PRO A 67 -12.08 29.21 -0.62
C PRO A 67 -11.09 29.65 -1.70
N GLU A 68 -9.80 29.41 -1.50
CA GLU A 68 -8.72 29.83 -2.40
C GLU A 68 -8.85 29.16 -3.77
N GLU A 69 -8.60 29.95 -4.81
CA GLU A 69 -8.59 29.45 -6.17
C GLU A 69 -7.44 28.45 -6.38
N GLN A 70 -7.78 27.29 -6.94
CA GLN A 70 -6.84 26.20 -7.15
C GLN A 70 -6.88 25.71 -8.58
N ARG A 71 -5.72 25.63 -9.21
CA ARG A 71 -5.57 24.92 -10.50
C ARG A 71 -5.70 23.41 -10.27
N GLY A 72 -5.34 22.93 -9.09
CA GLY A 72 -5.29 21.52 -8.71
C GLY A 72 -4.12 20.79 -9.36
N ALA A 73 -3.88 19.54 -8.97
CA ALA A 73 -2.77 18.73 -9.47
C ALA A 73 -3.16 17.26 -9.63
N TYR A 74 -2.46 16.51 -10.48
CA TYR A 74 -2.61 15.05 -10.57
C TYR A 74 -2.03 14.34 -9.34
N LEU A 75 -2.63 14.57 -8.18
CA LEU A 75 -2.32 13.93 -6.90
C LEU A 75 -3.45 12.97 -6.53
N PHE A 76 -3.15 11.96 -5.71
CA PHE A 76 -4.13 10.96 -5.27
C PHE A 76 -4.93 10.31 -6.43
N VAL A 77 -4.29 10.17 -7.59
CA VAL A 77 -4.96 9.75 -8.84
C VAL A 77 -5.68 8.42 -8.67
N ALA A 78 -5.15 7.48 -7.89
CA ALA A 78 -5.81 6.22 -7.60
C ALA A 78 -7.19 6.40 -6.93
N HIS A 79 -7.32 7.33 -5.99
CA HIS A 79 -8.58 7.64 -5.31
C HIS A 79 -9.56 8.35 -6.25
N LEU A 80 -9.08 9.30 -7.05
CA LEU A 80 -9.90 9.95 -8.08
C LEU A 80 -10.45 8.93 -9.08
N LEU A 81 -9.61 8.00 -9.56
CA LEU A 81 -10.02 6.93 -10.46
C LEU A 81 -11.07 5.99 -9.84
N LEU A 82 -10.96 5.65 -8.56
CA LEU A 82 -12.02 4.90 -7.87
C LEU A 82 -13.34 5.69 -7.81
N GLY A 83 -13.28 7.02 -7.72
CA GLY A 83 -14.45 7.88 -7.89
C GLY A 83 -15.11 7.76 -9.27
N HIS A 84 -14.31 7.78 -10.33
CA HIS A 84 -14.81 7.54 -11.69
C HIS A 84 -15.44 6.15 -11.83
N VAL A 85 -14.81 5.11 -11.26
CA VAL A 85 -15.37 3.75 -11.23
C VAL A 85 -16.72 3.71 -10.51
N SER A 86 -16.83 4.37 -9.36
CA SER A 86 -18.09 4.51 -8.61
C SER A 86 -19.18 5.15 -9.47
N ARG A 87 -18.86 6.24 -10.18
CA ARG A 87 -19.78 6.91 -11.13
C ARG A 87 -20.20 5.99 -12.27
N TRP A 88 -19.24 5.31 -12.92
CA TRP A 88 -19.52 4.47 -14.09
C TRP A 88 -20.38 3.26 -13.76
N LEU A 89 -20.20 2.69 -12.56
CA LEU A 89 -20.95 1.52 -12.10
C LEU A 89 -22.23 1.89 -11.33
N GLY A 90 -22.46 3.18 -11.04
CA GLY A 90 -23.58 3.62 -10.20
C GLY A 90 -23.52 3.13 -8.75
N LEU A 91 -22.32 2.79 -8.25
CA LEU A 91 -22.14 2.27 -6.90
C LEU A 91 -21.89 3.39 -5.90
N PRO A 92 -22.36 3.28 -4.63
CA PRO A 92 -21.95 4.21 -3.58
C PRO A 92 -20.42 4.23 -3.41
N LEU A 93 -19.85 5.40 -3.08
CA LEU A 93 -18.39 5.57 -2.92
C LEU A 93 -17.83 4.61 -1.86
N ILE A 94 -18.54 4.45 -0.74
CA ILE A 94 -18.11 3.57 0.35
C ILE A 94 -18.10 2.09 -0.06
N VAL A 95 -19.06 1.66 -0.89
CA VAL A 95 -19.08 0.30 -1.45
C VAL A 95 -17.89 0.12 -2.38
N THR A 96 -17.63 1.08 -3.26
CA THR A 96 -16.49 1.06 -4.18
C THR A 96 -15.16 1.01 -3.41
N TYR A 97 -15.05 1.76 -2.31
CA TYR A 97 -13.89 1.77 -1.42
C TYR A 97 -13.62 0.38 -0.82
N HIS A 98 -14.63 -0.26 -0.24
CA HIS A 98 -14.46 -1.58 0.36
C HIS A 98 -14.24 -2.69 -0.68
N VAL A 99 -14.88 -2.61 -1.85
CA VAL A 99 -14.59 -3.54 -2.95
C VAL A 99 -13.12 -3.41 -3.38
N ALA A 100 -12.62 -2.18 -3.56
CA ALA A 100 -11.21 -1.95 -3.86
C ALA A 100 -10.30 -2.50 -2.76
N ARG A 101 -10.65 -2.26 -1.48
CA ARG A 101 -9.91 -2.80 -0.32
C ARG A 101 -9.82 -4.32 -0.36
N LEU A 102 -10.93 -5.01 -0.58
CA LEU A 102 -10.97 -6.48 -0.61
C LEU A 102 -10.23 -7.06 -1.83
N LEU A 103 -10.33 -6.42 -2.99
CA LEU A 103 -9.60 -6.85 -4.20
C LEU A 103 -8.09 -6.66 -4.04
N ALA A 104 -7.66 -5.51 -3.49
CA ALA A 104 -6.26 -5.24 -3.19
C ALA A 104 -5.72 -6.22 -2.13
N GLY A 105 -6.50 -6.50 -1.09
CA GLY A 105 -6.15 -7.49 -0.08
C GLY A 105 -6.04 -8.90 -0.64
N LEU A 106 -6.98 -9.33 -1.49
CA LEU A 106 -6.89 -10.62 -2.18
C LEU A 106 -5.61 -10.71 -3.03
N PHE A 107 -5.31 -9.66 -3.79
CA PHE A 107 -4.10 -9.60 -4.62
C PHE A 107 -2.84 -9.72 -3.75
N LEU A 108 -2.75 -8.96 -2.65
CA LEU A 108 -1.66 -9.08 -1.69
C LEU A 108 -1.51 -10.50 -1.15
N LEU A 109 -2.59 -11.11 -0.69
CA LEU A 109 -2.55 -12.46 -0.10
C LEU A 109 -2.02 -13.50 -1.10
N LEU A 110 -2.42 -13.41 -2.38
CA LEU A 110 -1.93 -14.31 -3.43
C LEU A 110 -0.44 -14.05 -3.79
N VAL A 111 -0.04 -12.78 -3.86
CA VAL A 111 1.35 -12.39 -4.11
C VAL A 111 2.25 -12.79 -2.94
N ALA A 112 1.80 -12.62 -1.71
CA ALA A 112 2.51 -13.02 -0.49
C ALA A 112 2.79 -14.52 -0.48
N TYR A 113 1.87 -15.36 -0.95
CA TYR A 113 2.12 -16.81 -1.06
C TYR A 113 3.17 -17.13 -2.13
N SER A 114 3.19 -16.38 -3.23
CA SER A 114 4.26 -16.49 -4.23
C SER A 114 5.61 -16.07 -3.64
N PHE A 115 5.61 -15.03 -2.80
CA PHE A 115 6.80 -14.54 -2.12
C PHE A 115 7.36 -15.55 -1.10
N THR A 116 6.52 -16.20 -0.29
CA THR A 116 7.01 -17.21 0.66
C THR A 116 7.61 -18.42 -0.06
N ARG A 117 7.06 -18.80 -1.22
CA ARG A 117 7.64 -19.82 -2.10
C ARG A 117 8.95 -19.36 -2.75
N PHE A 118 9.04 -18.08 -3.12
CA PHE A 118 10.23 -17.49 -3.71
C PHE A 118 11.42 -17.51 -2.73
N VAL A 119 11.18 -17.14 -1.46
CA VAL A 119 12.22 -17.11 -0.43
C VAL A 119 12.54 -18.50 0.15
N GLY A 120 11.51 -19.28 0.49
CA GLY A 120 11.65 -20.56 1.22
C GLY A 120 11.69 -21.82 0.34
N GLY A 121 11.52 -21.69 -0.98
CA GLY A 121 11.47 -22.83 -1.89
C GLY A 121 10.30 -23.78 -1.59
N ALA A 122 10.60 -25.05 -1.31
CA ALA A 122 9.60 -26.09 -1.03
C ALA A 122 9.22 -26.18 0.47
N SER A 123 9.98 -25.54 1.36
CA SER A 123 9.83 -25.70 2.81
C SER A 123 8.63 -24.92 3.34
N ALA A 124 7.57 -25.64 3.73
CA ALA A 124 6.38 -25.13 4.42
C ALA A 124 5.84 -23.75 3.99
N PRO A 125 5.67 -23.46 2.68
CA PRO A 125 5.32 -22.13 2.19
C PRO A 125 3.96 -21.63 2.70
N PHE A 126 3.05 -22.54 3.05
CA PHE A 126 1.76 -22.20 3.63
C PHE A 126 1.87 -21.68 5.07
N THR A 127 2.72 -22.28 5.90
CA THR A 127 2.92 -21.83 7.29
C THR A 127 3.61 -20.48 7.32
N ALA A 128 4.68 -20.32 6.52
CA ALA A 128 5.35 -19.03 6.36
C ALA A 128 4.39 -17.94 5.84
N TRP A 129 3.53 -18.31 4.88
CA TRP A 129 2.50 -17.40 4.38
C TRP A 129 1.50 -17.02 5.45
N LEU A 130 0.98 -18.00 6.21
CA LEU A 130 0.04 -17.73 7.29
C LEU A 130 0.64 -16.74 8.31
N LEU A 131 1.86 -17.02 8.79
CA LEU A 131 2.58 -16.14 9.71
C LEU A 131 2.76 -14.73 9.14
N LEU A 132 3.23 -14.62 7.88
CA LEU A 132 3.38 -13.33 7.19
C LEU A 132 2.05 -12.56 7.10
N THR A 133 0.94 -13.27 6.88
CA THR A 133 -0.36 -12.64 6.65
C THR A 133 -1.10 -12.24 7.91
N VAL A 134 -0.88 -12.90 9.06
CA VAL A 134 -1.64 -12.63 10.29
C VAL A 134 -0.82 -11.98 11.40
N ALA A 135 0.52 -11.95 11.30
CA ALA A 135 1.35 -11.28 12.28
C ALA A 135 1.31 -9.75 12.09
N SER A 136 1.23 -9.02 13.19
CA SER A 136 1.34 -7.55 13.23
C SER A 136 2.11 -7.08 14.46
N GLY A 137 3.26 -7.68 14.77
CA GLY A 137 4.10 -7.30 15.93
C GLY A 137 3.58 -7.75 17.30
N LEU A 138 4.23 -7.26 18.36
CA LEU A 138 3.95 -7.50 19.78
C LEU A 138 3.47 -6.25 20.52
N GLY A 139 3.08 -5.19 19.81
CA GLY A 139 2.61 -3.92 20.36
C GLY A 139 1.45 -4.04 21.33
N TRP A 140 0.62 -5.07 21.16
CA TRP A 140 -0.47 -5.40 22.08
C TRP A 140 -0.01 -5.64 23.53
N LEU A 141 1.26 -6.04 23.75
CA LEU A 141 1.84 -6.21 25.09
C LEU A 141 1.96 -4.89 25.85
N VAL A 142 2.21 -3.79 25.13
CA VAL A 142 2.38 -2.46 25.71
C VAL A 142 1.17 -1.55 25.47
N ALA A 143 0.23 -1.94 24.60
CA ALA A 143 -0.98 -1.17 24.29
C ALA A 143 -1.81 -0.81 25.54
N LEU A 144 -1.86 -1.69 26.55
CA LEU A 144 -2.57 -1.44 27.81
C LEU A 144 -1.96 -0.30 28.64
N THR A 145 -0.71 0.09 28.37
CA THR A 145 -0.05 1.24 29.01
C THR A 145 -0.49 2.57 28.39
N GLY A 146 -1.31 2.54 27.33
CA GLY A 146 -1.69 3.70 26.53
C GLY A 146 -0.68 4.05 25.44
N TYR A 147 0.46 3.36 25.39
CA TYR A 147 1.46 3.51 24.33
C TYR A 147 1.11 2.62 23.14
N LEU A 148 0.97 3.23 21.96
CA LEU A 148 0.75 2.53 20.70
C LEU A 148 2.05 2.51 19.91
N THR A 149 2.56 1.32 19.65
CA THR A 149 3.76 1.04 18.88
C THR A 149 3.50 1.09 17.38
N SER A 150 4.57 1.08 16.58
CA SER A 150 4.57 1.17 15.12
C SER A 150 3.75 0.06 14.46
N ASP A 151 3.72 -1.14 15.04
CA ASP A 151 2.93 -2.26 14.55
C ASP A 151 1.41 -2.07 14.68
N LEU A 152 0.99 -1.15 15.55
CA LEU A 152 -0.40 -0.72 15.70
C LEU A 152 -0.71 0.59 14.97
N LEU A 153 0.29 1.46 14.79
CA LEU A 153 0.13 2.81 14.23
C LEU A 153 0.48 2.94 12.74
N VAL A 154 1.23 1.99 12.15
CA VAL A 154 1.70 2.05 10.75
C VAL A 154 1.11 0.85 9.99
N PRO A 155 -0.16 0.93 9.54
CA PRO A 155 -0.84 -0.21 8.93
C PRO A 155 -0.11 -0.75 7.70
N GLU A 156 0.55 0.11 6.93
CA GLU A 156 1.29 -0.27 5.72
C GLU A 156 2.57 -1.09 5.97
N ALA A 157 3.01 -1.24 7.23
CA ALA A 157 4.16 -2.06 7.58
C ALA A 157 3.80 -3.57 7.69
N PHE A 158 2.52 -3.91 7.84
CA PHE A 158 2.07 -5.28 8.12
C PHE A 158 0.90 -5.69 7.22
N VAL A 159 0.85 -6.97 6.84
CA VAL A 159 -0.12 -7.46 5.85
C VAL A 159 -1.57 -7.34 6.33
N PHE A 160 -1.89 -7.83 7.53
CA PHE A 160 -3.27 -7.80 8.02
C PHE A 160 -3.77 -6.37 8.31
N PRO A 161 -3.03 -5.52 9.04
CA PRO A 161 -3.41 -4.12 9.24
C PRO A 161 -3.59 -3.35 7.93
N ALA A 162 -2.71 -3.54 6.94
CA ALA A 162 -2.86 -2.92 5.62
C ALA A 162 -4.21 -3.29 4.97
N ILE A 163 -4.57 -4.58 4.95
CA ILE A 163 -5.87 -5.06 4.42
C ILE A 163 -7.05 -4.47 5.21
N LEU A 164 -6.90 -4.37 6.54
CA LEU A 164 -7.94 -3.89 7.42
C LEU A 164 -8.24 -2.40 7.18
N ASP A 165 -7.22 -1.58 6.91
CA ASP A 165 -7.33 -0.12 6.85
C ASP A 165 -7.86 0.42 5.50
N THR A 166 -7.14 0.18 4.40
CA THR A 166 -7.42 0.82 3.10
C THR A 166 -7.03 -0.05 1.92
N PHE A 167 -7.34 0.36 0.69
CA PHE A 167 -7.01 -0.42 -0.51
C PHE A 167 -5.56 -0.22 -0.99
N HIS A 168 -5.01 0.99 -0.84
CA HIS A 168 -3.74 1.32 -1.46
C HIS A 168 -2.54 0.76 -0.68
N PHE A 169 -2.65 0.56 0.64
CA PHE A 169 -1.63 -0.12 1.44
C PHE A 169 -1.40 -1.57 1.03
N PRO A 170 -2.41 -2.47 0.99
CA PRO A 170 -2.16 -3.84 0.62
C PRO A 170 -1.74 -3.95 -0.85
N LEU A 171 -2.27 -3.08 -1.72
CA LEU A 171 -1.82 -3.00 -3.10
C LEU A 171 -0.34 -2.57 -3.19
N ALA A 172 0.10 -1.58 -2.42
CA ALA A 172 1.49 -1.13 -2.39
C ALA A 172 2.43 -2.27 -1.93
N ILE A 173 2.10 -2.97 -0.85
CA ILE A 173 2.89 -4.13 -0.38
C ILE A 173 2.96 -5.19 -1.49
N ALA A 174 1.85 -5.48 -2.17
CA ALA A 174 1.84 -6.46 -3.25
C ALA A 174 2.77 -6.03 -4.41
N LEU A 175 2.74 -4.76 -4.79
CA LEU A 175 3.60 -4.21 -5.85
C LEU A 175 5.09 -4.21 -5.44
N MET A 176 5.39 -3.96 -4.17
CA MET A 176 6.75 -4.10 -3.62
C MET A 176 7.23 -5.54 -3.75
N LEU A 177 6.42 -6.53 -3.34
CA LEU A 177 6.77 -7.94 -3.44
C LEU A 177 6.94 -8.39 -4.89
N VAL A 178 6.06 -7.97 -5.81
CA VAL A 178 6.20 -8.24 -7.25
C VAL A 178 7.52 -7.66 -7.79
N THR A 179 7.83 -6.40 -7.46
CA THR A 179 9.06 -5.74 -7.90
C THR A 179 10.29 -6.48 -7.38
N LEU A 180 10.31 -6.81 -6.09
CA LEU A 180 11.42 -7.52 -5.44
C LEU A 180 11.61 -8.91 -6.04
N MET A 181 10.57 -9.75 -6.08
CA MET A 181 10.66 -11.11 -6.62
C MET A 181 11.14 -11.13 -8.07
N THR A 182 10.72 -10.13 -8.86
CA THR A 182 11.05 -10.08 -10.28
C THR A 182 12.49 -9.64 -10.53
N LEU A 183 12.96 -8.62 -9.80
CA LEU A 183 14.31 -8.08 -9.97
C LEU A 183 15.38 -8.92 -9.26
N ALA A 184 15.04 -9.55 -8.14
CA ALA A 184 15.94 -10.44 -7.39
C ALA A 184 15.93 -11.89 -7.91
N ARG A 185 15.19 -12.19 -8.98
CA ARG A 185 15.09 -13.54 -9.55
C ARG A 185 16.45 -14.08 -9.98
N PRO A 186 16.82 -15.34 -9.63
CA PRO A 186 18.01 -15.98 -10.16
C PRO A 186 18.00 -16.02 -11.69
N GLY A 187 19.11 -15.64 -12.33
CA GLY A 187 19.21 -15.47 -13.78
C GLY A 187 18.61 -14.16 -14.32
N GLY A 188 17.99 -13.36 -13.45
CA GLY A 188 17.34 -12.09 -13.78
C GLY A 188 15.97 -12.26 -14.45
N PRO A 189 15.22 -11.16 -14.59
CA PRO A 189 13.94 -11.18 -15.30
C PRO A 189 14.16 -11.24 -16.81
N ASP A 190 13.26 -11.95 -17.50
CA ASP A 190 13.07 -11.87 -18.95
C ASP A 190 12.37 -10.55 -19.32
N ARG A 191 12.09 -10.32 -20.62
CA ARG A 191 11.45 -9.08 -21.09
C ARG A 191 10.09 -8.85 -20.43
N ARG A 192 9.29 -9.91 -20.27
CA ARG A 192 7.96 -9.82 -19.66
C ARG A 192 8.05 -9.49 -18.18
N GLY A 193 8.94 -10.15 -17.44
CA GLY A 193 9.23 -9.86 -16.05
C GLY A 193 9.71 -8.42 -15.87
N LEU A 194 10.59 -7.93 -16.76
CA LEU A 194 11.05 -6.53 -16.67
C LEU A 194 9.91 -5.53 -16.86
N LEU A 195 9.00 -5.78 -17.82
CA LEU A 195 7.80 -4.96 -17.99
C LEU A 195 6.87 -5.01 -16.77
N GLN A 196 6.73 -6.18 -16.15
CA GLN A 196 5.96 -6.34 -14.91
C GLN A 196 6.58 -5.55 -13.76
N ALA A 197 7.90 -5.65 -13.57
CA ALA A 197 8.62 -4.90 -12.53
C ALA A 197 8.54 -3.39 -12.77
N ALA A 198 8.71 -2.93 -14.02
CA ALA A 198 8.60 -1.52 -14.38
C ALA A 198 7.18 -0.98 -14.12
N GLY A 199 6.14 -1.73 -14.53
CA GLY A 199 4.75 -1.37 -14.27
C GLY A 199 4.42 -1.35 -12.77
N ALA A 200 4.89 -2.36 -12.03
CA ALA A 200 4.68 -2.43 -10.58
C ALA A 200 5.39 -1.29 -9.84
N ALA A 201 6.62 -0.98 -10.24
CA ALA A 201 7.41 0.13 -9.70
C ALA A 201 6.76 1.50 -9.96
N LEU A 202 6.28 1.73 -11.18
CA LEU A 202 5.57 2.97 -11.54
C LEU A 202 4.28 3.11 -10.73
N PHE A 203 3.45 2.06 -10.67
CA PHE A 203 2.21 2.08 -9.89
C PHE A 203 2.46 2.23 -8.39
N LEU A 204 3.52 1.62 -7.86
CA LEU A 204 3.93 1.81 -6.47
C LEU A 204 4.25 3.28 -6.19
N GLY A 205 4.99 3.94 -7.08
CA GLY A 205 5.26 5.38 -6.97
C GLY A 205 4.01 6.24 -6.98
N VAL A 206 2.99 5.85 -7.75
CA VAL A 206 1.68 6.55 -7.82
C VAL A 206 0.84 6.33 -6.56
N LEU A 207 0.83 5.11 -6.04
CA LEU A 207 -0.02 4.71 -4.90
C LEU A 207 0.58 5.09 -3.56
N GLN A 208 1.85 4.76 -3.35
CA GLN A 208 2.56 4.87 -2.07
C GLN A 208 4.02 5.28 -2.31
N PRO A 209 4.30 6.57 -2.54
CA PRO A 209 5.66 7.08 -2.76
C PRO A 209 6.67 6.59 -1.74
N PHE A 210 6.29 6.52 -0.46
CA PHE A 210 7.16 6.05 0.63
C PHE A 210 7.55 4.58 0.49
N GLY A 211 6.71 3.75 -0.15
CA GLY A 211 6.98 2.32 -0.38
C GLY A 211 8.10 2.06 -1.40
N VAL A 212 8.48 3.06 -2.19
CA VAL A 212 9.62 2.99 -3.11
C VAL A 212 10.94 2.82 -2.33
N ILE A 213 11.08 3.52 -1.21
CA ILE A 213 12.30 3.49 -0.39
C ILE A 213 12.61 2.07 0.13
N PRO A 214 11.72 1.37 0.85
CA PRO A 214 12.03 0.05 1.40
C PRO A 214 12.29 -1.00 0.32
N VAL A 215 11.55 -1.00 -0.80
CA VAL A 215 11.77 -2.02 -1.85
C VAL A 215 13.12 -1.81 -2.56
N TYR A 216 13.47 -0.58 -2.93
CA TYR A 216 14.74 -0.30 -3.62
C TYR A 216 15.93 -0.31 -2.66
N GLY A 217 15.75 0.09 -1.40
CA GLY A 217 16.74 -0.09 -0.35
C GLY A 217 17.06 -1.57 -0.14
N THR A 218 16.04 -2.42 -0.07
CA THR A 218 16.22 -3.89 0.03
C THR A 218 16.96 -4.46 -1.18
N LEU A 219 16.59 -4.04 -2.40
CA LEU A 219 17.28 -4.48 -3.62
C LEU A 219 18.74 -4.01 -3.67
N ALA A 220 19.02 -2.79 -3.22
CA ALA A 220 20.38 -2.25 -3.13
C ALA A 220 21.22 -3.03 -2.11
N LEU A 221 20.68 -3.31 -0.92
CA LEU A 221 21.34 -4.15 0.09
C LEU A 221 21.58 -5.57 -0.43
N TRP A 222 20.61 -6.14 -1.15
CA TRP A 222 20.76 -7.45 -1.78
C TRP A 222 21.89 -7.47 -2.82
N LEU A 223 21.98 -6.45 -3.69
CA LEU A 223 23.08 -6.30 -4.64
C LEU A 223 24.43 -6.12 -3.93
N ALA A 224 24.48 -5.32 -2.87
CA ALA A 224 25.68 -5.09 -2.08
C ALA A 224 26.15 -6.38 -1.39
N PHE A 225 25.24 -7.17 -0.83
CA PHE A 225 25.54 -8.46 -0.23
C PHE A 225 26.09 -9.46 -1.26
N ARG A 226 25.46 -9.54 -2.45
CA ARG A 226 25.95 -10.39 -3.54
C ARG A 226 27.33 -9.95 -4.02
N TRP A 227 27.57 -8.66 -4.14
CA TRP A 227 28.89 -8.14 -4.47
C TRP A 227 29.93 -8.48 -3.40
N GLY A 228 29.60 -8.35 -2.12
CA GLY A 228 30.50 -8.71 -1.02
C GLY A 228 30.86 -10.19 -1.00
N ARG A 229 29.88 -11.07 -1.25
CA ARG A 229 30.05 -12.53 -1.29
C ARG A 229 30.78 -13.01 -2.54
N ASP A 230 30.34 -12.57 -3.72
CA ASP A 230 30.80 -13.10 -5.01
C ASP A 230 31.98 -12.28 -5.57
N ARG A 231 32.31 -11.14 -4.95
CA ARG A 231 33.30 -10.13 -5.38
C ARG A 231 33.12 -9.66 -6.83
N ARG A 232 31.91 -9.83 -7.37
CA ARG A 232 31.51 -9.47 -8.74
C ARG A 232 30.20 -8.70 -8.70
N LEU A 233 30.21 -7.50 -9.25
CA LEU A 233 29.00 -6.71 -9.40
C LEU A 233 28.21 -7.20 -10.61
N ASP A 234 26.99 -7.66 -10.37
CA ASP A 234 26.03 -7.96 -11.43
C ASP A 234 25.52 -6.64 -12.04
N ARG A 235 26.28 -6.10 -13.01
CA ARG A 235 25.98 -4.83 -13.68
C ARG A 235 24.60 -4.85 -14.35
N GLY A 236 24.17 -6.01 -14.85
CA GLY A 236 22.87 -6.18 -15.48
C GLY A 236 21.72 -6.05 -14.47
N ALA A 237 21.85 -6.70 -13.32
CA ALA A 237 20.89 -6.55 -12.23
C ALA A 237 20.88 -5.11 -11.67
N ALA A 238 22.06 -4.53 -11.44
CA ALA A 238 22.19 -3.15 -10.98
C ALA A 238 21.51 -2.16 -11.93
N TRP A 239 21.77 -2.28 -13.25
CA TRP A 239 21.12 -1.45 -14.26
C TRP A 239 19.59 -1.59 -14.24
N LYS A 240 19.06 -2.82 -14.19
CA LYS A 240 17.61 -3.06 -14.15
C LYS A 240 16.98 -2.43 -12.91
N VAL A 241 17.58 -2.62 -11.73
CA VAL A 241 17.14 -2.01 -10.47
C VAL A 241 17.17 -0.48 -10.56
N THR A 242 18.23 0.10 -11.12
CA THR A 242 18.33 1.56 -11.30
C THR A 242 17.24 2.09 -12.23
N VAL A 243 17.03 1.47 -13.41
CA VAL A 243 16.03 1.94 -14.37
C VAL A 243 14.62 1.84 -13.80
N THR A 244 14.25 0.73 -13.18
CA THR A 244 12.92 0.60 -12.58
C THR A 244 12.77 1.53 -11.37
N GLY A 245 13.84 1.79 -10.62
CA GLY A 245 13.87 2.75 -9.52
C GLY A 245 13.63 4.17 -9.99
N LEU A 246 14.29 4.58 -11.08
CA LEU A 246 14.05 5.87 -11.72
C LEU A 246 12.60 6.01 -12.18
N LEU A 247 12.00 4.96 -12.75
CA LEU A 247 10.58 4.97 -13.11
C LEU A 247 9.66 5.12 -11.89
N ALA A 248 9.97 4.45 -10.77
CA ALA A 248 9.18 4.54 -9.54
C ALA A 248 9.15 5.95 -8.95
N VAL A 249 10.22 6.73 -9.11
CA VAL A 249 10.32 8.08 -8.53
C VAL A 249 9.78 9.18 -9.44
N LEU A 250 9.46 8.92 -10.71
CA LEU A 250 8.96 9.94 -11.64
C LEU A 250 7.70 10.64 -11.11
N TYR A 251 6.70 9.88 -10.67
CA TYR A 251 5.46 10.45 -10.14
C TYR A 251 5.67 11.16 -8.79
N PRO A 252 6.39 10.59 -7.79
CA PRO A 252 6.74 11.32 -6.58
C PRO A 252 7.46 12.65 -6.83
N LEU A 253 8.39 12.71 -7.78
CA LEU A 253 9.09 13.94 -8.15
C LEU A 253 8.14 14.96 -8.78
N TYR A 254 7.26 14.51 -9.69
CA TYR A 254 6.19 15.35 -10.22
C TYR A 254 5.29 15.88 -9.09
N GLY A 255 4.87 15.02 -8.16
CA GLY A 255 3.99 15.41 -7.06
C GLY A 255 4.63 16.47 -6.17
N LEU A 256 5.91 16.32 -5.83
CA LEU A 256 6.67 17.31 -5.08
C LEU A 256 6.77 18.64 -5.83
N ALA A 257 7.04 18.61 -7.14
CA ALA A 257 7.08 19.81 -7.96
C ALA A 257 5.70 20.49 -8.04
N ALA A 258 4.62 19.72 -8.20
CA ALA A 258 3.25 20.23 -8.25
C ALA A 258 2.80 20.87 -6.93
N ILE A 259 3.15 20.24 -5.80
CA ILE A 259 2.85 20.77 -4.46
C ILE A 259 3.61 22.08 -4.22
N ARG A 260 4.89 22.16 -4.60
CA ARG A 260 5.70 23.37 -4.42
C ARG A 260 5.31 24.53 -5.34
N ALA A 261 4.75 24.22 -6.52
CA ALA A 261 4.35 25.23 -7.49
C ALA A 261 3.01 25.91 -7.17
N ASP A 262 2.19 25.31 -6.30
CA ASP A 262 0.88 25.84 -5.90
C ASP A 262 0.92 26.24 -4.41
N PRO A 263 0.80 27.55 -4.06
CA PRO A 263 0.89 28.02 -2.68
C PRO A 263 -0.12 27.37 -1.73
N VAL A 264 -1.32 27.03 -2.22
CA VAL A 264 -2.38 26.41 -1.42
C VAL A 264 -2.00 24.96 -1.10
N LEU A 265 -1.50 24.21 -2.09
CA LEU A 265 -1.00 22.85 -1.86
C LEU A 265 0.26 22.84 -0.98
N ALA A 266 1.16 23.81 -1.15
CA ALA A 266 2.35 23.95 -0.31
C ALA A 266 1.97 24.21 1.16
N GLY A 267 1.00 25.10 1.41
CA GLY A 267 0.49 25.39 2.74
C GLY A 267 -0.20 24.19 3.39
N TRP A 268 -0.97 23.41 2.62
CA TRP A 268 -1.52 22.12 3.08
C TRP A 268 -0.42 21.11 3.41
N SER A 269 0.58 20.96 2.54
CA SER A 269 1.67 20.01 2.75
C SER A 269 2.54 20.38 3.97
N ALA A 270 2.69 21.66 4.29
CA ALA A 270 3.46 22.11 5.46
C ALA A 270 2.81 21.69 6.80
N GLN A 271 1.50 21.45 6.80
CA GLN A 271 0.76 20.97 7.97
C GLN A 271 0.89 19.45 8.16
N ASN A 272 1.29 18.72 7.12
CA ASN A 272 1.38 17.26 7.14
C ASN A 272 2.69 16.78 7.78
N GLN A 273 2.77 16.86 9.11
CA GLN A 273 3.93 16.41 9.87
C GLN A 273 3.73 14.98 10.39
N THR A 274 4.50 14.03 9.84
CA THR A 274 4.47 12.62 10.21
C THR A 274 5.88 12.16 10.65
N PRO A 275 6.33 12.51 11.87
CA PRO A 275 7.64 12.12 12.35
C PRO A 275 7.75 10.59 12.44
N SER A 276 8.94 10.06 12.16
CA SER A 276 9.17 8.64 12.33
C SER A 276 9.02 8.23 13.80
N PRO A 277 8.44 7.04 14.08
CA PRO A 277 8.44 6.46 15.42
C PRO A 277 9.87 6.32 15.97
N PRO A 278 10.05 6.33 17.30
CA PRO A 278 11.37 6.20 17.89
C PRO A 278 12.02 4.85 17.52
N PRO A 279 13.35 4.76 17.35
CA PRO A 279 13.99 3.53 16.82
C PRO A 279 13.74 2.24 17.61
N TRP A 280 13.52 2.35 18.93
CA TRP A 280 13.23 1.19 19.79
C TRP A 280 11.87 0.55 19.50
N ASP A 281 10.97 1.29 18.89
CA ASP A 281 9.60 0.86 18.57
C ASP A 281 9.58 -0.28 17.55
N TRP A 282 10.63 -0.39 16.73
CA TRP A 282 10.80 -1.47 15.75
C TRP A 282 11.27 -2.80 16.36
N LEU A 283 11.56 -2.83 17.66
CA LEU A 283 11.94 -4.06 18.39
C LEU A 283 10.72 -4.77 19.00
N LEU A 284 9.56 -4.13 18.98
CA LEU A 284 8.27 -4.64 19.46
C LEU A 284 7.39 -5.00 18.26
#